data_AF-A0A7S2TFD1-F1
#
_entry.id   AF-A0A7S2TFD1-F1
#
_cell.length_a   1.000
_cell.length_b   1.000
_cell.length_c   1.000
_cell.angle_alpha   90.00
_cell.angle_beta   90.00
_cell.angle_gamma   90.00
#
_symmetry.space_group_name_H-M   'P 1'
#
loop_
_entity.id
_entity.type
_entity.pdbx_description
1 polymer ?
#
loop_
_entity_poly.entity_id
_entity_poly.type
_entity_poly.pdbx_seq_one_letter_code
_entity_poly.pdbx_strand_id
1 'polypeptide(L)'
;AHTNKMASGADVKLACSYTLWCMSKDGGFKEDAFAEGIKKIGDFDTVNGFWSYYKFLTPPNDLRPKRAIDYHCFRTGIKPMWEDPANENGGEWVLRLKKGAASRVWEDLLLSVLSGAFGDDDEICGVVVSVKSLDDKITVWTKSGGDKEKVLMVRETLQKILGITNAAAFEYLAHSSKIKQLQMNKNDQSNTGRGGHHRQRKGSGKHSRRSSHAHPNGHHHHHHGGHQHHLGKSNSDLQTRHTAASVEQKH
;
A
#
# COMPACT_ATOMS: atom_id res chain seq x y z
N ALA A 1 -28.98 -29.71 36.83
CA ALA A 1 -28.64 -29.35 35.44
C ALA A 1 -29.55 -28.21 35.01
N HIS A 2 -29.06 -26.96 35.02
CA HIS A 2 -29.77 -25.82 34.46
C HIS A 2 -29.26 -25.63 33.04
N THR A 3 -29.96 -26.23 32.07
CA THR A 3 -29.70 -25.99 30.66
C THR A 3 -30.19 -24.57 30.35
N ASN A 4 -29.24 -23.66 30.25
CA ASN A 4 -29.51 -22.30 29.79
C ASN A 4 -29.94 -22.42 28.33
N LYS A 5 -31.24 -22.27 28.09
CA LYS A 5 -31.84 -22.23 26.77
C LYS A 5 -31.34 -20.94 26.13
N MET A 6 -30.23 -21.02 25.39
CA MET A 6 -29.77 -19.90 24.57
C MET A 6 -30.94 -19.51 23.67
N ALA A 7 -31.51 -18.32 23.93
CA ALA A 7 -32.45 -17.71 23.03
C ALA A 7 -31.79 -17.71 21.65
N SER A 8 -32.47 -18.28 20.65
CA SER A 8 -32.09 -18.13 19.26
C SER A 8 -32.23 -16.64 18.94
N GLY A 9 -31.17 -15.88 19.17
CA GLY A 9 -31.12 -14.46 18.81
C GLY A 9 -31.36 -14.35 17.32
N ALA A 10 -32.41 -13.64 16.93
CA ALA A 10 -32.67 -13.34 15.53
C ALA A 10 -31.40 -12.71 14.94
N ASP A 11 -30.97 -13.19 13.77
CA ASP A 11 -29.80 -12.66 13.09
C ASP A 11 -30.04 -11.19 12.73
N VAL A 12 -29.14 -10.32 13.18
CA VAL A 12 -29.31 -8.87 13.05
C VAL A 12 -28.93 -8.46 11.63
N LYS A 13 -29.87 -7.83 10.92
CA LYS A 13 -29.65 -7.30 9.58
C LYS A 13 -28.81 -6.02 9.62
N LEU A 14 -27.85 -5.92 8.71
CA LEU A 14 -27.02 -4.74 8.50
C LEU A 14 -27.79 -3.68 7.70
N ALA A 15 -27.38 -2.41 7.81
CA ALA A 15 -27.98 -1.31 7.05
C ALA A 15 -27.83 -1.49 5.53
N CYS A 16 -26.78 -2.18 5.10
CA CYS A 16 -26.58 -2.61 3.71
C CYS A 16 -25.80 -3.93 3.64
N SER A 17 -25.75 -4.51 2.43
CA SER A 17 -24.96 -5.70 2.16
C SER A 17 -23.51 -5.33 1.85
N TYR A 18 -22.59 -6.20 2.25
CA TYR A 18 -21.16 -6.06 1.99
C TYR A 18 -20.61 -7.31 1.32
N THR A 19 -19.50 -7.13 0.61
CA THR A 19 -18.73 -8.19 -0.01
C THR A 19 -17.30 -8.15 0.52
N LEU A 20 -16.84 -9.29 1.02
CA LEU A 20 -15.46 -9.48 1.45
C LEU A 20 -14.62 -10.05 0.29
N TRP A 21 -13.43 -9.52 0.11
CA TRP A 21 -12.46 -9.94 -0.90
C TRP A 21 -11.07 -10.11 -0.31
N CYS A 22 -10.24 -10.92 -0.96
CA CYS A 22 -8.82 -11.06 -0.69
C CYS A 22 -8.02 -10.96 -1.98
N MET A 23 -6.90 -10.24 -1.96
CA MET A 23 -5.94 -10.21 -3.05
C MET A 23 -4.56 -10.58 -2.51
N SER A 24 -3.92 -11.57 -3.14
CA SER A 24 -2.49 -11.85 -2.93
C SER A 24 -1.69 -11.42 -4.16
N LYS A 25 -0.60 -10.68 -3.96
CA LYS A 25 0.27 -10.19 -5.03
C LYS A 25 1.36 -11.17 -5.46
N ASP A 26 1.22 -12.45 -5.13
CA ASP A 26 2.22 -13.50 -5.40
C ASP A 26 2.52 -13.72 -6.90
N GLY A 27 1.67 -13.25 -7.83
CA GLY A 27 1.80 -13.41 -9.29
C GLY A 27 2.61 -12.34 -10.06
N GLY A 28 2.97 -11.22 -9.43
CA GLY A 28 3.68 -10.10 -10.07
C GLY A 28 2.70 -9.00 -10.49
N PHE A 29 3.15 -7.75 -10.49
CA PHE A 29 2.30 -6.59 -10.79
C PHE A 29 2.17 -6.46 -12.31
N LYS A 30 1.17 -7.10 -12.91
CA LYS A 30 0.60 -6.68 -14.19
C LYS A 30 -0.72 -5.96 -13.87
N GLU A 31 -1.01 -4.88 -14.56
CA GLU A 31 -2.21 -4.07 -14.30
C GLU A 31 -3.49 -4.88 -14.55
N ASP A 32 -3.48 -5.74 -15.57
CA ASP A 32 -4.52 -6.75 -15.84
C ASP A 32 -4.65 -7.80 -14.72
N ALA A 33 -3.61 -7.97 -13.89
CA ALA A 33 -3.60 -8.95 -12.80
C ALA A 33 -4.32 -8.47 -11.53
N PHE A 34 -4.77 -7.19 -11.44
CA PHE A 34 -5.58 -6.77 -10.29
C PHE A 34 -6.97 -7.41 -10.33
N ALA A 35 -7.64 -7.33 -11.50
CA ALA A 35 -8.95 -7.94 -11.70
C ALA A 35 -8.88 -9.48 -11.59
N GLU A 36 -7.79 -10.10 -12.04
CA GLU A 36 -7.56 -11.55 -11.93
C GLU A 36 -7.09 -11.99 -10.54
N GLY A 37 -6.43 -11.09 -9.80
CA GLY A 37 -5.78 -11.36 -8.52
C GLY A 37 -6.69 -11.17 -7.30
N ILE A 38 -7.79 -10.42 -7.45
CA ILE A 38 -8.77 -10.23 -6.39
C ILE A 38 -9.81 -11.34 -6.40
N LYS A 39 -9.96 -12.02 -5.26
CA LYS A 39 -10.87 -13.15 -5.07
C LYS A 39 -11.98 -12.77 -4.12
N LYS A 40 -13.22 -12.99 -4.56
CA LYS A 40 -14.40 -12.86 -3.71
C LYS A 40 -14.38 -13.95 -2.64
N ILE A 41 -14.56 -13.57 -1.38
CA ILE A 41 -14.75 -14.50 -0.26
C ILE A 41 -16.24 -14.78 -0.07
N GLY A 42 -17.07 -13.73 -0.03
CA GLY A 42 -18.51 -13.89 0.14
C GLY A 42 -19.25 -12.56 0.29
N ASP A 43 -20.57 -12.62 0.10
CA ASP A 43 -21.49 -11.53 0.42
C ASP A 43 -22.18 -11.81 1.74
N PHE A 44 -22.50 -10.76 2.48
CA PHE A 44 -23.28 -10.85 3.71
C PHE A 44 -24.08 -9.57 3.94
N ASP A 45 -25.29 -9.72 4.47
CA ASP A 45 -26.17 -8.62 4.86
C ASP A 45 -26.63 -8.73 6.33
N THR A 46 -26.03 -9.63 7.10
CA THR A 46 -26.30 -9.83 8.52
C THR A 46 -25.02 -9.91 9.35
N VAL A 47 -25.16 -9.67 10.66
CA VAL A 47 -24.06 -9.78 11.63
C VAL A 47 -23.52 -11.20 11.70
N ASN A 48 -24.37 -12.24 11.74
CA ASN A 48 -23.87 -13.61 11.72
C ASN A 48 -23.25 -13.96 10.37
N GLY A 49 -23.78 -13.42 9.27
CA GLY A 49 -23.19 -13.54 7.94
C GLY A 49 -21.75 -13.03 7.93
N PHE A 50 -21.49 -11.83 8.46
CA PHE A 50 -20.14 -11.29 8.62
C PHE A 50 -19.22 -12.23 9.41
N TRP A 51 -19.63 -12.64 10.61
CA TRP A 51 -18.82 -13.52 11.48
C TRP A 51 -18.60 -14.91 10.87
N SER A 52 -19.52 -15.40 10.04
CA SER A 52 -19.40 -16.68 9.34
C SER A 52 -18.20 -16.71 8.39
N TYR A 53 -17.82 -15.56 7.83
CA TYR A 53 -16.61 -15.41 7.01
C TYR A 53 -15.40 -14.95 7.84
N TYR A 54 -15.56 -13.91 8.65
CA TYR A 54 -14.45 -13.25 9.34
C TYR A 54 -13.65 -14.18 10.24
N LYS A 55 -14.33 -15.08 10.99
CA LYS A 55 -13.67 -16.01 11.92
C LYS A 55 -12.72 -17.02 11.27
N PHE A 56 -12.82 -17.20 9.96
CA PHE A 56 -11.95 -18.11 9.20
C PHE A 56 -10.84 -17.38 8.42
N LEU A 57 -10.81 -16.04 8.48
CA LEU A 57 -9.70 -15.28 7.93
C LEU A 57 -8.50 -15.41 8.84
N THR A 58 -7.30 -15.48 8.26
CA THR A 58 -6.08 -15.28 9.02
C THR A 58 -6.03 -13.82 9.50
N PRO A 59 -5.85 -13.56 10.80
CA PRO A 59 -5.71 -12.19 11.30
C PRO A 59 -4.59 -11.44 10.57
N PRO A 60 -4.75 -10.14 10.27
CA PRO A 60 -3.72 -9.36 9.58
C PRO A 60 -2.31 -9.45 10.20
N ASN A 61 -2.22 -9.53 11.53
CA ASN A 61 -0.96 -9.63 12.25
C ASN A 61 -0.31 -11.02 12.16
N ASP A 62 -1.05 -12.05 11.75
CA ASP A 62 -0.58 -13.43 11.62
C ASP A 62 -0.17 -13.77 10.18
N LEU A 63 -0.56 -12.92 9.23
CA LEU A 63 -0.04 -13.00 7.87
C LEU A 63 1.47 -12.74 7.86
N ARG A 64 2.21 -13.55 7.10
CA ARG A 64 3.66 -13.43 6.88
C ARG A 64 3.98 -13.41 5.38
N PRO A 65 3.50 -12.40 4.65
CA PRO A 65 3.47 -12.55 3.21
C PRO A 65 4.79 -12.06 2.59
N LYS A 66 5.27 -12.76 1.56
CA LYS A 66 6.46 -12.33 0.81
C LYS A 66 6.17 -11.07 -0.01
N ARG A 67 4.92 -10.89 -0.40
CA ARG A 67 4.38 -9.69 -1.07
C ARG A 67 3.14 -9.21 -0.31
N ALA A 68 2.55 -8.08 -0.68
CA ALA A 68 1.39 -7.60 0.06
C ALA A 68 0.17 -8.53 -0.11
N ILE A 69 -0.55 -8.78 0.99
CA ILE A 69 -1.89 -9.37 0.99
C ILE A 69 -2.87 -8.28 1.42
N ASP A 70 -3.93 -8.13 0.65
CA ASP A 70 -4.97 -7.13 0.88
C ASP A 70 -6.30 -7.85 1.21
N TYR A 71 -6.94 -7.49 2.33
CA TYR A 71 -8.35 -7.81 2.57
C TYR A 71 -9.18 -6.57 2.31
N HIS A 72 -10.31 -6.75 1.61
CA HIS A 72 -11.22 -5.67 1.25
C HIS A 72 -12.62 -6.01 1.74
N CYS A 73 -13.33 -5.05 2.33
CA CYS A 73 -14.74 -5.15 2.65
C CYS A 73 -15.45 -3.94 2.04
N PHE A 74 -16.24 -4.17 0.99
CA PHE A 74 -16.90 -3.12 0.21
C PHE A 74 -18.40 -3.35 0.23
N ARG A 75 -19.19 -2.28 0.08
CA ARG A 75 -20.63 -2.42 -0.14
C ARG A 75 -20.86 -3.34 -1.35
N THR A 76 -21.81 -4.25 -1.24
CA THR A 76 -22.13 -5.18 -2.33
C THR A 76 -22.52 -4.41 -3.59
N GLY A 77 -21.95 -4.82 -4.72
CA GLY A 77 -22.11 -4.14 -6.01
C GLY A 77 -21.01 -3.12 -6.32
N ILE A 78 -20.23 -2.68 -5.33
CA ILE A 78 -19.04 -1.83 -5.53
C ILE A 78 -17.81 -2.72 -5.55
N LYS A 79 -17.11 -2.75 -6.68
CA LYS A 79 -15.81 -3.42 -6.78
C LYS A 79 -14.73 -2.52 -6.15
N PRO A 80 -13.72 -3.08 -5.46
CA PRO A 80 -12.62 -2.31 -4.88
C PRO A 80 -11.59 -1.92 -5.96
N MET A 81 -12.07 -1.21 -6.99
CA MET A 81 -11.30 -0.78 -8.14
C MET A 81 -11.72 0.65 -8.52
N TRP A 82 -10.79 1.44 -9.02
CA TRP A 82 -11.02 2.87 -9.27
C TRP A 82 -11.91 3.11 -10.49
N GLU A 83 -12.04 2.11 -11.36
CA GLU A 83 -12.91 2.07 -12.53
C GLU A 83 -14.39 1.85 -12.18
N ASP A 84 -14.68 1.43 -10.94
CA ASP A 84 -16.06 1.30 -10.48
C ASP A 84 -16.72 2.69 -10.43
N PRO A 85 -17.94 2.87 -10.97
CA PRO A 85 -18.62 4.16 -10.98
C PRO A 85 -18.77 4.81 -9.60
N ALA A 86 -18.88 4.00 -8.54
CA ALA A 86 -18.95 4.55 -7.18
C ALA A 86 -17.61 5.10 -6.67
N ASN A 87 -16.49 4.69 -7.25
CA ASN A 87 -15.15 5.07 -6.82
C ASN A 87 -14.51 6.12 -7.72
N GLU A 88 -14.94 6.29 -8.97
CA GLU A 88 -14.24 7.09 -9.99
C GLU A 88 -14.01 8.56 -9.59
N ASN A 89 -14.99 9.17 -8.91
CA ASN A 89 -14.96 10.57 -8.45
C ASN A 89 -14.57 10.68 -6.97
N GLY A 90 -14.20 9.56 -6.38
CA GLY A 90 -13.91 9.40 -4.97
C GLY A 90 -12.45 9.61 -4.60
N GLY A 91 -12.13 9.11 -3.42
CA GLY A 91 -10.77 9.04 -2.92
C GLY A 91 -10.66 8.11 -1.73
N GLU A 92 -9.44 7.99 -1.23
CA GLU A 92 -9.12 7.11 -0.12
C GLU A 92 -8.42 7.87 1.02
N TRP A 93 -8.91 7.68 2.24
CA TRP A 93 -8.15 7.99 3.45
C TRP A 93 -7.17 6.86 3.72
N VAL A 94 -5.91 7.20 3.93
CA VAL A 94 -4.81 6.27 4.18
C VAL A 94 -4.24 6.50 5.56
N LEU A 95 -4.14 5.40 6.33
CA LEU A 95 -3.43 5.35 7.59
C LEU A 95 -2.33 4.28 7.51
N ARG A 96 -1.09 4.68 7.79
CA ARG A 96 0.04 3.75 7.89
C ARG A 96 0.21 3.27 9.32
N LEU A 97 0.38 1.97 9.48
CA LEU A 97 0.49 1.30 10.76
C LEU A 97 1.86 0.65 10.91
N LYS A 98 2.42 0.74 12.12
CA LYS A 98 3.50 -0.15 12.54
C LYS A 98 2.95 -1.57 12.67
N LYS A 99 3.84 -2.56 12.49
CA LYS A 99 3.50 -3.97 12.70
C LYS A 99 2.92 -4.22 14.09
N GLY A 100 1.97 -5.15 14.15
CA GLY A 100 1.28 -5.55 15.39
C GLY A 100 -0.01 -4.79 15.68
N ALA A 101 -0.28 -3.66 15.01
CA ALA A 101 -1.52 -2.91 15.21
C ALA A 101 -2.65 -3.31 14.25
N ALA A 102 -2.33 -3.96 13.12
CA ALA A 102 -3.25 -4.09 11.99
C ALA A 102 -4.52 -4.89 12.30
N SER A 103 -4.44 -5.96 13.10
CA SER A 103 -5.63 -6.80 13.37
C SER A 103 -6.70 -6.05 14.15
N ARG A 104 -6.31 -5.35 15.23
CA ARG A 104 -7.23 -4.55 16.03
C ARG A 104 -7.82 -3.40 15.20
N VAL A 105 -6.98 -2.62 14.54
CA VAL A 105 -7.44 -1.48 13.74
C VAL A 105 -8.37 -1.92 12.60
N TRP A 106 -8.08 -3.07 11.99
CA TRP A 106 -8.93 -3.65 10.96
C TRP A 106 -10.29 -4.09 11.49
N GLU A 107 -10.34 -4.77 12.64
CA GLU A 107 -11.58 -5.18 13.28
C GLU A 107 -12.42 -3.98 13.72
N ASP A 108 -11.82 -3.02 14.43
CA ASP A 108 -12.49 -1.79 14.88
C ASP A 108 -13.11 -1.04 13.69
N LEU A 109 -12.38 -0.95 12.57
CA LEU A 109 -12.85 -0.31 11.35
C LEU A 109 -13.99 -1.08 10.68
N LEU A 110 -13.86 -2.41 10.54
CA LEU A 110 -14.93 -3.24 9.99
C LEU A 110 -16.21 -3.07 10.79
N LEU A 111 -16.16 -3.26 12.11
CA LEU A 111 -17.32 -3.14 12.98
C LEU A 111 -17.96 -1.75 12.88
N SER A 112 -17.15 -0.69 12.80
CA SER A 112 -17.64 0.68 12.66
C SER A 112 -18.35 0.94 11.33
N VAL A 113 -17.85 0.37 10.23
CA VAL A 113 -18.52 0.47 8.92
C VAL A 113 -19.83 -0.31 8.93
N LEU A 114 -19.82 -1.54 9.46
CA LEU A 114 -20.99 -2.40 9.50
C LEU A 114 -22.09 -1.87 10.44
N SER A 115 -21.72 -1.13 11.49
CA SER A 115 -22.67 -0.50 12.42
C SER A 115 -23.20 0.85 11.96
N GLY A 116 -22.71 1.39 10.84
CA GLY A 116 -23.06 2.72 10.35
C GLY A 116 -22.49 3.89 11.17
N ALA A 117 -21.33 3.71 11.81
CA ALA A 117 -20.74 4.72 12.69
C ALA A 117 -20.28 6.00 11.97
N PHE A 118 -20.22 5.98 10.63
CA PHE A 118 -19.79 7.11 9.81
C PHE A 118 -20.91 8.14 9.56
N GLY A 119 -22.16 7.82 9.91
CA GLY A 119 -23.30 8.74 9.85
C GLY A 119 -23.88 8.96 8.44
N ASP A 120 -23.03 9.15 7.43
CA ASP A 120 -23.39 9.05 6.02
C ASP A 120 -22.91 7.69 5.49
N ASP A 121 -23.74 6.68 5.72
CA ASP A 121 -23.47 5.31 5.32
C ASP A 121 -23.19 5.20 3.82
N ASP A 122 -23.89 6.00 3.00
CA ASP A 122 -23.73 5.95 1.55
C ASP A 122 -22.39 6.52 1.07
N GLU A 123 -21.72 7.35 1.87
CA GLU A 123 -20.42 7.93 1.50
C GLU A 123 -19.29 6.89 1.49
N ILE A 124 -19.35 5.86 2.33
CA ILE A 124 -18.30 4.84 2.43
C ILE A 124 -18.52 3.75 1.37
N CYS A 125 -17.59 3.66 0.41
CA CYS A 125 -17.57 2.58 -0.57
C CYS A 125 -17.10 1.26 0.07
N GLY A 126 -16.04 1.34 0.88
CA GLY A 126 -15.43 0.18 1.48
C GLY A 126 -14.12 0.47 2.20
N VAL A 127 -13.56 -0.56 2.81
CA VAL A 127 -12.34 -0.49 3.61
C VAL A 127 -11.37 -1.59 3.22
N VAL A 128 -10.08 -1.31 3.37
CA VAL A 128 -8.98 -2.20 3.00
C VAL A 128 -7.94 -2.24 4.10
N VAL A 129 -7.47 -3.44 4.45
CA VAL A 129 -6.21 -3.65 5.14
C VAL A 129 -5.20 -4.26 4.17
N SER A 130 -4.06 -3.61 4.02
CA SER A 130 -2.92 -4.10 3.23
C SER A 130 -1.79 -4.48 4.18
N VAL A 131 -1.52 -5.79 4.27
CA VAL A 131 -0.42 -6.33 5.07
C VAL A 131 0.81 -6.48 4.20
N LYS A 132 1.89 -5.75 4.53
CA LYS A 132 3.15 -5.79 3.76
C LYS A 132 4.29 -6.37 4.59
N SER A 133 5.53 -6.30 4.10
CA SER A 133 6.70 -6.77 4.86
C SER A 133 7.10 -5.80 5.97
N LEU A 134 7.13 -4.49 5.67
CA LEU A 134 7.69 -3.46 6.57
C LEU A 134 6.63 -2.75 7.42
N ASP A 135 5.55 -2.30 6.78
CA ASP A 135 4.44 -1.61 7.40
C ASP A 135 3.11 -2.24 7.00
N ASP A 136 2.05 -1.90 7.72
CA ASP A 136 0.69 -2.21 7.32
C ASP A 136 -0.01 -0.91 6.93
N LYS A 137 -1.04 -1.01 6.11
CA LYS A 137 -1.81 0.15 5.67
C LYS A 137 -3.29 -0.14 5.82
N ILE A 138 -4.01 0.78 6.43
CA ILE A 138 -5.47 0.82 6.45
C ILE A 138 -5.91 1.88 5.48
N THR A 139 -7.00 1.60 4.78
CA THR A 139 -7.53 2.50 3.77
C THR A 139 -9.06 2.50 3.78
N VAL A 140 -9.67 3.68 3.68
CA VAL A 140 -11.13 3.86 3.62
C VAL A 140 -11.47 4.58 2.34
N TRP A 141 -12.28 3.95 1.50
CA TRP A 141 -12.69 4.45 0.19
C TRP A 141 -14.02 5.18 0.31
N THR A 142 -14.08 6.35 -0.32
CA THR A 142 -15.20 7.30 -0.24
C THR A 142 -15.66 7.68 -1.65
N LYS A 143 -16.96 7.97 -1.82
CA LYS A 143 -17.55 8.30 -3.13
C LYS A 143 -17.23 9.72 -3.59
N SER A 144 -17.16 10.66 -2.67
CA SER A 144 -17.27 12.10 -2.96
C SER A 144 -15.97 12.84 -2.69
N GLY A 145 -14.95 12.62 -3.52
CA GLY A 145 -13.62 13.19 -3.27
C GLY A 145 -13.49 14.70 -3.44
N GLY A 146 -14.47 15.34 -4.08
CA GLY A 146 -14.57 16.80 -4.20
C GLY A 146 -15.31 17.48 -3.04
N ASP A 147 -16.06 16.71 -2.24
CA ASP A 147 -16.83 17.25 -1.12
C ASP A 147 -15.95 17.33 0.14
N LYS A 148 -15.43 18.54 0.40
CA LYS A 148 -14.52 18.77 1.51
C LYS A 148 -15.16 18.49 2.87
N GLU A 149 -16.45 18.74 3.02
CA GLU A 149 -17.14 18.55 4.30
C GLU A 149 -17.25 17.06 4.62
N LYS A 150 -17.71 16.26 3.65
CA LYS A 150 -17.78 14.80 3.80
C LYS A 150 -16.41 14.18 4.02
N VAL A 151 -15.41 14.59 3.24
CA VAL A 151 -14.03 14.11 3.37
C VAL A 151 -13.50 14.38 4.79
N LEU A 152 -13.73 15.58 5.34
CA LEU A 152 -13.33 15.92 6.71
C LEU A 152 -14.10 15.14 7.77
N MET A 153 -15.42 14.97 7.60
CA MET A 153 -16.27 14.22 8.52
C MET A 153 -15.79 12.77 8.64
N VAL A 154 -15.47 12.11 7.51
CA VAL A 154 -14.91 10.75 7.52
C VAL A 154 -13.61 10.68 8.32
N ARG A 155 -12.71 11.66 8.16
CA ARG A 155 -11.47 11.72 8.96
C ARG A 155 -11.77 11.86 10.44
N GLU A 156 -12.65 12.76 10.84
CA GLU A 156 -12.98 12.97 12.25
C GLU A 156 -13.59 11.72 12.88
N THR A 157 -14.43 10.99 12.15
CA THR A 157 -14.95 9.70 12.59
C THR A 157 -13.82 8.67 12.73
N LEU A 158 -12.89 8.59 11.77
CA LEU A 158 -11.72 7.70 11.88
C LEU A 158 -10.86 8.03 13.11
N GLN A 159 -10.64 9.31 13.41
CA GLN A 159 -9.91 9.73 14.60
C GLN A 159 -10.59 9.26 15.89
N LYS A 160 -11.92 9.34 15.95
CA LYS A 160 -12.72 8.88 17.10
C LYS A 160 -12.68 7.37 17.25
N ILE A 161 -12.97 6.62 16.18
CA ILE A 161 -12.99 5.15 16.17
C ILE A 161 -11.62 4.59 16.59
N LEU A 162 -10.54 5.13 16.02
CA LEU A 162 -9.19 4.59 16.21
C LEU A 162 -8.44 5.21 17.40
N GLY A 163 -9.03 6.22 18.06
CA GLY A 163 -8.38 6.95 19.14
C GLY A 163 -7.13 7.72 18.70
N ILE A 164 -7.04 8.14 17.43
CA ILE A 164 -5.88 8.83 16.86
C ILE A 164 -6.17 10.33 16.76
N THR A 165 -5.62 11.10 17.69
CA THR A 165 -5.85 12.55 17.77
C THR A 165 -5.05 13.35 16.74
N ASN A 166 -3.92 12.83 16.26
CA ASN A 166 -3.11 13.49 15.24
C ASN A 166 -3.75 13.34 13.85
N ALA A 167 -4.45 14.38 13.40
CA ALA A 167 -5.08 14.40 12.07
C ALA A 167 -4.10 14.19 10.92
N ALA A 168 -2.83 14.58 11.07
CA ALA A 168 -1.79 14.41 10.04
C ALA A 168 -1.33 12.95 9.88
N ALA A 169 -1.79 12.02 10.73
CA ALA A 169 -1.59 10.60 10.53
C ALA A 169 -2.44 10.03 9.38
N PHE A 170 -3.51 10.74 8.99
CA PHE A 170 -4.41 10.37 7.92
C PHE A 170 -4.10 11.21 6.68
N GLU A 171 -3.84 10.55 5.57
CA GLU A 171 -3.58 11.16 4.28
C GLU A 171 -4.78 10.92 3.35
N TYR A 172 -5.31 11.96 2.72
CA TYR A 172 -6.37 11.80 1.72
C TYR A 172 -5.80 11.81 0.31
N LEU A 173 -6.14 10.78 -0.47
CA LEU A 173 -5.70 10.61 -1.85
C LEU A 173 -6.91 10.51 -2.77
N ALA A 174 -7.16 11.56 -3.57
CA ALA A 174 -8.16 11.50 -4.63
C ALA A 174 -7.75 10.47 -5.70
N HIS A 175 -8.69 9.63 -6.15
CA HIS A 175 -8.37 8.58 -7.13
C HIS A 175 -7.87 9.17 -8.46
N SER A 176 -8.46 10.28 -8.90
CA SER A 176 -8.03 11.00 -10.10
C SER A 176 -6.56 11.45 -10.06
N SER A 177 -6.07 11.89 -8.90
CA SER A 177 -4.65 12.27 -8.70
C SER A 177 -3.72 11.07 -8.80
N LYS A 178 -4.13 9.94 -8.21
CA LYS A 178 -3.35 8.69 -8.22
C LYS A 178 -3.22 8.10 -9.62
N ILE A 179 -4.30 8.12 -10.40
CA ILE A 179 -4.31 7.68 -11.81
C ILE A 179 -3.33 8.53 -12.64
N LYS A 180 -3.38 9.86 -12.51
CA LYS A 180 -2.47 10.77 -13.22
C LYS A 180 -1.01 10.47 -12.87
N GLN A 181 -0.69 10.24 -11.59
CA GLN A 181 0.66 9.89 -11.16
C GLN A 181 1.14 8.56 -11.76
N LEU A 182 0.28 7.54 -11.80
CA LEU A 182 0.60 6.25 -12.41
C LEU A 182 0.86 6.38 -13.92
N GLN A 183 0.08 7.20 -14.62
CA GLN A 183 0.27 7.46 -16.04
C GLN A 183 1.59 8.21 -16.32
N MET A 184 1.93 9.21 -15.50
CA MET A 184 3.20 9.93 -15.60
C MET A 184 4.41 9.00 -15.40
N ASN A 185 4.35 8.12 -14.40
CA ASN A 185 5.43 7.17 -14.11
C ASN A 185 5.68 6.17 -15.26
N LYS A 186 4.64 5.76 -15.99
CA LYS A 186 4.79 4.88 -17.17
C LYS A 186 5.48 5.60 -18.34
N ASN A 187 5.15 6.87 -18.55
CA ASN A 187 5.75 7.66 -19.64
C ASN A 187 7.25 7.87 -19.41
N ASP A 188 7.67 8.10 -18.17
CA ASP A 188 9.08 8.31 -17.84
C ASP A 188 9.95 7.05 -18.07
N GLN A 189 9.44 5.88 -17.67
CA GLN A 189 10.11 4.59 -17.93
C GLN A 189 10.25 4.26 -19.43
N SER A 190 9.30 4.71 -20.26
CA SER A 190 9.36 4.51 -21.72
C SER A 190 10.40 5.41 -22.41
N ASN A 191 10.72 6.57 -21.82
CA ASN A 191 11.62 7.56 -22.42
C ASN A 191 13.10 7.28 -22.10
N THR A 192 13.39 6.68 -20.95
CA THR A 192 14.77 6.28 -20.57
C THR A 192 15.33 5.10 -21.37
N GLY A 193 14.51 4.41 -22.18
CA GLY A 193 14.91 3.25 -22.99
C GLY A 193 15.33 3.56 -24.43
N ARG A 194 15.19 4.79 -24.94
CA ARG A 194 15.45 5.14 -26.35
C ARG A 194 16.72 5.97 -26.62
N GLY A 195 17.49 6.31 -25.59
CA GLY A 195 18.74 7.08 -25.71
C GLY A 195 19.99 6.23 -26.02
N GLY A 196 19.93 5.35 -27.03
CA GLY A 196 21.10 4.59 -27.49
C GLY A 196 22.09 5.48 -28.23
N HIS A 197 23.25 5.72 -27.63
CA HIS A 197 24.37 6.51 -28.16
C HIS A 197 24.75 6.15 -29.62
N HIS A 198 24.44 7.03 -30.57
CA HIS A 198 25.12 7.05 -31.87
C HIS A 198 26.42 7.86 -31.75
N ARG A 199 27.52 7.21 -31.31
CA ARG A 199 28.85 7.82 -31.29
C ARG A 199 29.53 7.59 -32.64
N GLN A 200 29.55 8.61 -33.48
CA GLN A 200 30.36 8.70 -34.70
C GLN A 200 31.85 8.49 -34.35
N ARG A 201 32.43 7.35 -34.74
CA ARG A 201 33.89 7.15 -34.73
C ARG A 201 34.50 7.87 -35.94
N LYS A 202 35.13 9.02 -35.72
CA LYS A 202 36.12 9.57 -36.66
C LYS A 202 37.44 8.82 -36.47
N GLY A 203 37.95 8.27 -37.57
CA GLY A 203 39.26 7.62 -37.63
C GLY A 203 40.40 8.62 -37.74
N SER A 204 41.54 8.25 -37.16
CA SER A 204 42.87 8.68 -37.56
C SER A 204 43.84 7.57 -37.15
N GLY A 205 44.72 7.19 -38.09
CA GLY A 205 45.44 5.93 -38.02
C GLY A 205 46.95 6.04 -37.86
N LYS A 206 47.60 4.92 -38.22
CA LYS A 206 49.04 4.62 -38.28
C LYS A 206 49.67 4.40 -36.89
N HIS A 207 50.52 3.40 -36.62
CA HIS A 207 51.49 2.68 -37.44
C HIS A 207 51.64 1.22 -36.98
N SER A 208 52.03 0.35 -37.92
CA SER A 208 52.51 -1.02 -37.66
C SER A 208 54.00 -1.01 -37.28
N ARG A 209 54.43 -1.97 -36.45
CA ARG A 209 55.53 -2.94 -36.73
C ARG A 209 55.90 -3.80 -35.51
N ARG A 210 55.82 -5.11 -35.74
CA ARG A 210 56.73 -6.22 -35.37
C ARG A 210 57.34 -6.33 -33.95
N SER A 211 56.96 -7.45 -33.32
CA SER A 211 57.80 -8.63 -32.99
C SER A 211 58.71 -8.65 -31.75
N SER A 212 58.72 -9.87 -31.17
CA SER A 212 59.73 -10.56 -30.35
C SER A 212 59.90 -10.21 -28.87
N HIS A 213 59.27 -11.06 -28.03
CA HIS A 213 59.89 -11.91 -27.01
C HIS A 213 61.25 -11.49 -26.43
N ALA A 214 61.26 -11.13 -25.14
CA ALA A 214 62.28 -11.55 -24.17
C ALA A 214 61.80 -11.24 -22.72
N HIS A 215 61.60 -12.30 -21.93
CA HIS A 215 61.79 -12.33 -20.47
C HIS A 215 63.27 -12.71 -20.20
N PRO A 216 63.81 -12.73 -18.95
CA PRO A 216 63.25 -12.35 -17.64
C PRO A 216 64.21 -11.54 -16.72
N ASN A 217 63.68 -11.21 -15.54
CA ASN A 217 64.32 -11.09 -14.23
C ASN A 217 65.41 -10.03 -13.98
N GLY A 218 65.21 -9.28 -12.88
CA GLY A 218 66.29 -8.54 -12.23
C GLY A 218 65.79 -7.57 -11.17
N HIS A 219 65.88 -8.00 -9.92
CA HIS A 219 65.62 -7.29 -8.66
C HIS A 219 66.18 -5.85 -8.57
N HIS A 220 65.49 -5.00 -7.79
CA HIS A 220 65.99 -4.22 -6.64
C HIS A 220 64.96 -3.14 -6.26
N HIS A 221 64.33 -3.23 -5.09
CA HIS A 221 64.71 -2.61 -3.82
C HIS A 221 64.72 -1.07 -3.78
N HIS A 222 63.93 -0.58 -2.83
CA HIS A 222 64.05 0.65 -2.02
C HIS A 222 63.33 1.95 -2.39
N HIS A 223 62.54 2.37 -1.39
CA HIS A 223 62.44 3.71 -0.78
C HIS A 223 61.32 4.70 -1.19
N HIS A 224 60.48 4.94 -0.17
CA HIS A 224 60.03 6.21 0.43
C HIS A 224 59.38 7.35 -0.39
N GLY A 225 58.35 7.93 0.25
CA GLY A 225 57.75 9.24 -0.03
C GLY A 225 56.44 9.10 -0.81
N GLY A 226 55.26 9.53 -0.36
CA GLY A 226 54.92 10.75 0.36
C GLY A 226 54.13 11.66 -0.61
N HIS A 227 53.03 12.26 -0.13
CA HIS A 227 52.10 13.23 -0.78
C HIS A 227 50.84 12.62 -1.43
N GLN A 228 49.68 12.78 -0.78
CA GLN A 228 48.71 13.91 -0.83
C GLN A 228 47.86 13.93 -2.10
N HIS A 229 46.53 13.84 -1.92
CA HIS A 229 45.45 14.69 -2.47
C HIS A 229 44.12 13.92 -2.33
N HIS A 230 43.22 14.34 -1.43
CA HIS A 230 42.15 15.35 -1.60
C HIS A 230 40.98 14.96 -2.52
N LEU A 231 39.78 15.03 -1.93
CA LEU A 231 38.46 15.31 -2.53
C LEU A 231 37.77 14.12 -3.26
N GLY A 232 36.46 13.90 -3.14
CA GLY A 232 35.42 14.80 -2.67
C GLY A 232 34.13 14.08 -2.27
N LYS A 233 33.39 14.76 -1.40
CA LYS A 233 32.01 14.49 -1.04
C LYS A 233 31.08 14.99 -2.15
N SER A 234 30.00 14.24 -2.40
CA SER A 234 28.67 14.75 -2.81
C SER A 234 27.67 13.71 -2.26
N ASN A 235 26.88 13.96 -1.22
CA ASN A 235 25.83 14.95 -0.94
C ASN A 235 24.59 14.81 -1.83
N SER A 236 23.66 13.94 -1.43
CA SER A 236 22.21 14.20 -1.47
C SER A 236 21.45 13.10 -0.72
N ASP A 237 21.31 13.26 0.60
CA ASP A 237 20.27 12.56 1.38
C ASP A 237 19.65 13.55 2.39
N LEU A 238 18.67 14.28 1.88
CA LEU A 238 17.69 15.11 2.56
C LEU A 238 16.40 14.79 1.77
N GLN A 239 15.25 14.40 2.32
CA GLN A 239 14.75 14.48 3.68
C GLN A 239 13.38 13.75 3.68
N THR A 240 13.29 12.53 4.19
CA THR A 240 11.96 11.90 4.43
C THR A 240 11.65 12.02 5.92
N ARG A 241 10.94 13.09 6.28
CA ARG A 241 10.37 13.23 7.62
C ARG A 241 9.24 12.21 7.77
N HIS A 242 9.50 11.13 8.51
CA HIS A 242 8.49 10.20 8.97
C HIS A 242 7.70 10.82 10.14
N THR A 243 6.40 11.04 9.96
CA THR A 243 5.44 11.15 11.07
C THR A 243 4.91 9.74 11.37
N ALA A 244 5.51 9.08 12.37
CA ALA A 244 5.00 7.84 12.90
C ALA A 244 3.96 8.15 13.99
N ALA A 245 2.69 7.78 13.78
CA ALA A 245 1.74 7.71 14.86
C ALA A 245 2.07 6.49 15.72
N SER A 246 2.54 6.71 16.95
CA SER A 246 2.55 5.66 17.98
C SER A 246 1.14 5.55 18.55
N VAL A 247 0.45 4.46 18.25
CA VAL A 247 -0.73 4.05 19.02
C VAL A 247 -0.20 3.40 20.30
N GLU A 248 -0.17 4.16 21.40
CA GLU A 248 0.13 3.61 22.72
C GLU A 248 -0.99 2.68 23.16
N GLN A 249 -0.62 1.46 23.54
CA GLN A 249 -1.48 0.52 24.26
C GLN A 249 -1.77 1.11 25.64
N LYS A 250 -3.04 1.43 25.92
CA LYS A 250 -3.52 1.58 27.29
C LYS A 250 -4.43 0.40 27.61
N HIS A 251 -3.99 -0.31 28.65
CA HIS A 251 -4.52 -1.45 29.40
C HIS A 251 -6.02 -1.70 29.32
#